data_AF-A0A1Y3W4E9-F1
#
_entry.id   AF-A0A1Y3W4E9-F1
#
_cell.length_a   1.000
_cell.length_b   1.000
_cell.length_c   1.000
_cell.angle_alpha   90.00
_cell.angle_beta   90.00
_cell.angle_gamma   90.00
#
_symmetry.space_group_name_H-M   'P 1'
#
loop_
_entity.id
_entity.type
_entity.pdbx_description
1 polymer ?
#
loop_
_entity_poly.entity_id
_entity_poly.type
_entity_poly.pdbx_seq_one_letter_code
_entity_poly.pdbx_strand_id
1 'polypeptide(L)'
;MTQQEETLFQQRLARHRDELRWLYMELYDNGPMFDALCSQMHSYAETRAAALKARDAAREADPDWYKRNDLLGMMLYVHNFGGTLRGVGSHLDYIQECGVNYLHLMPLLASPRGKSDGGYAVADFRTIQPELGTMEDFNALTSACHQKGISVCLDFVMNHTSEEHAWARRARAGEKEYQDRYFFFDDDTIPNQYEQTCPQVFPTTAPGNFTWLPDCRKMVMTTFYPYQWDLNYANPVVFNEMAGNLLYLVNQGVDVVRLDAVPYIWKQLGTSCRNLPQVHTIVRMIRMICEIV
;
A
#
# COMPACT_ATOMS: atom_id res chain seq x y z
N MET A 1 -6.89 -1.81 -24.82
CA MET A 1 -5.44 -1.96 -25.04
C MET A 1 -5.16 -2.29 -26.51
N THR A 2 -4.05 -1.82 -27.09
CA THR A 2 -3.61 -2.19 -28.46
C THR A 2 -3.03 -3.61 -28.49
N GLN A 3 -2.93 -4.22 -29.67
CA GLN A 3 -2.35 -5.57 -29.80
C GLN A 3 -0.88 -5.64 -29.36
N GLN A 4 -0.12 -4.55 -29.57
CA GLN A 4 1.27 -4.46 -29.12
C GLN A 4 1.36 -4.42 -27.60
N GLU A 5 0.51 -3.62 -26.95
CA GLU A 5 0.45 -3.54 -25.48
C GLU A 5 -0.02 -4.88 -24.86
N GLU A 6 -0.99 -5.57 -25.47
CA GLU A 6 -1.39 -6.92 -25.04
C GLU A 6 -0.22 -7.90 -25.13
N THR A 7 0.52 -7.87 -26.24
CA THR A 7 1.69 -8.72 -26.42
C THR A 7 2.76 -8.44 -25.36
N LEU A 8 3.00 -7.16 -25.04
CA LEU A 8 3.95 -6.76 -23.99
C LEU A 8 3.49 -7.24 -22.61
N PHE A 9 2.22 -7.06 -22.26
CA PHE A 9 1.66 -7.57 -21.01
C PHE A 9 1.84 -9.08 -20.88
N GLN A 10 1.51 -9.85 -21.92
CA GLN A 10 1.68 -11.31 -21.92
C GLN A 10 3.16 -11.70 -21.79
N GLN A 11 4.08 -10.96 -22.41
CA GLN A 11 5.51 -11.20 -22.24
C GLN A 11 5.97 -10.93 -20.81
N ARG A 12 5.56 -9.81 -20.20
CA ARG A 12 5.89 -9.50 -18.80
C ARG A 12 5.29 -10.54 -17.84
N LEU A 13 4.02 -10.90 -18.04
CA LEU A 13 3.36 -11.96 -17.28
C LEU A 13 4.11 -13.28 -17.42
N ALA A 14 4.48 -13.70 -18.63
CA ALA A 14 5.21 -14.95 -18.85
C ALA A 14 6.57 -15.01 -18.13
N ARG A 15 7.27 -13.87 -17.96
CA ARG A 15 8.54 -13.82 -17.21
C ARG A 15 8.38 -14.18 -15.73
N HIS A 16 7.23 -13.85 -15.13
CA HIS A 16 6.99 -13.99 -13.70
C HIS A 16 5.94 -15.04 -13.32
N ARG A 17 5.12 -15.52 -14.28
CA ARG A 17 3.90 -16.29 -14.00
C ARG A 17 4.14 -17.53 -13.16
N ASP A 18 5.14 -18.34 -13.50
CA ASP A 18 5.40 -19.61 -12.81
C ASP A 18 5.84 -19.37 -11.37
N GLU A 19 6.74 -18.41 -11.15
CA GLU A 19 7.21 -18.02 -9.83
C GLU A 19 6.09 -17.38 -9.00
N LEU A 20 5.36 -16.41 -9.57
CA LEU A 20 4.25 -15.74 -8.91
C LEU A 20 3.15 -16.73 -8.53
N ARG A 21 2.82 -17.68 -9.41
CA ARG A 21 1.86 -18.75 -9.11
C ARG A 21 2.36 -19.67 -8.02
N TRP A 22 3.63 -20.08 -8.07
CA TRP A 22 4.21 -20.95 -7.06
C TRP A 22 4.16 -20.31 -5.66
N LEU A 23 4.65 -19.08 -5.52
CA LEU A 23 4.61 -18.33 -4.27
C LEU A 23 3.18 -18.12 -3.76
N TYR A 24 2.24 -17.82 -4.66
CA TYR A 24 0.84 -17.63 -4.29
C TYR A 24 0.21 -18.94 -3.80
N MET A 25 0.44 -20.05 -4.50
CA MET A 25 -0.09 -21.36 -4.09
C MET A 25 0.56 -21.84 -2.79
N GLU A 26 1.84 -21.54 -2.56
CA GLU A 26 2.51 -21.86 -1.29
C GLU A 26 1.86 -21.15 -0.10
N LEU A 27 1.46 -19.88 -0.26
CA LEU A 27 0.80 -19.13 0.81
C LEU A 27 -0.69 -19.46 0.98
N TYR A 28 -1.40 -19.70 -0.12
CA TYR A 28 -2.87 -19.68 -0.13
C TYR A 28 -3.55 -20.94 -0.65
N ASP A 29 -2.84 -21.77 -1.43
CA ASP A 29 -3.39 -22.93 -2.15
C ASP A 29 -4.75 -22.65 -2.83
N ASN A 30 -4.86 -21.50 -3.50
CA ASN A 30 -6.13 -20.98 -4.02
C ASN A 30 -6.03 -20.52 -5.48
N GLY A 31 -6.18 -21.49 -6.40
CA GLY A 31 -6.16 -21.27 -7.84
C GLY A 31 -7.14 -20.20 -8.35
N PRO A 32 -8.44 -20.26 -7.99
CA PRO A 32 -9.42 -19.26 -8.44
C PRO A 32 -9.06 -17.82 -8.04
N MET A 33 -8.55 -17.59 -6.83
CA MET A 33 -8.12 -16.26 -6.40
C MET A 33 -6.86 -15.79 -7.14
N PHE A 34 -5.97 -16.70 -7.51
CA PHE A 34 -4.83 -16.36 -8.37
C PHE A 34 -5.27 -15.98 -9.79
N ASP A 35 -6.25 -16.69 -10.34
CA ASP A 35 -6.78 -16.35 -11.67
C ASP A 35 -7.48 -14.98 -11.64
N ALA A 36 -8.20 -14.68 -10.56
CA ALA A 36 -8.77 -13.35 -10.32
C ALA A 36 -7.69 -12.25 -10.21
N LEU A 37 -6.57 -12.53 -9.53
CA LEU A 37 -5.41 -11.62 -9.49
C LEU A 37 -4.85 -11.35 -10.89
N CYS A 38 -4.73 -12.38 -11.72
CA CYS A 38 -4.26 -12.24 -13.11
C CYS A 38 -5.20 -11.36 -13.94
N SER A 39 -6.52 -11.56 -13.83
CA SER A 39 -7.51 -10.72 -14.49
C SER A 39 -7.45 -9.26 -14.00
N GLN A 40 -7.24 -9.06 -12.70
CA GLN A 40 -7.08 -7.73 -12.11
C GLN A 40 -5.82 -7.02 -12.64
N MET A 41 -4.67 -7.71 -12.72
CA MET A 41 -3.44 -7.17 -13.31
C MET A 41 -3.66 -6.74 -14.76
N HIS A 42 -4.33 -7.58 -15.56
CA HIS A 42 -4.65 -7.27 -16.96
C HIS A 42 -5.50 -5.99 -17.08
N SER A 43 -6.54 -5.85 -16.25
CA SER A 43 -7.39 -4.65 -16.25
C SER A 43 -6.62 -3.36 -15.90
N TYR A 44 -5.69 -3.42 -14.94
CA TYR A 44 -4.86 -2.27 -14.60
C TYR A 44 -3.83 -1.96 -15.71
N ALA A 45 -3.27 -2.97 -16.37
CA ALA A 45 -2.36 -2.77 -17.51
C ALA A 45 -3.08 -2.14 -18.71
N GLU A 46 -4.32 -2.56 -18.96
CA GLU A 46 -5.16 -2.00 -20.01
C GLU A 46 -5.47 -0.51 -19.76
N THR A 47 -5.83 -0.17 -18.52
CA THR A 47 -6.24 1.20 -18.13
C THR A 47 -5.06 2.13 -17.83
N ARG A 48 -3.83 1.61 -17.78
CA ARG A 48 -2.62 2.42 -17.55
C ARG A 48 -2.41 3.42 -18.69
N ALA A 49 -2.22 4.69 -18.33
CA ALA A 49 -2.10 5.79 -19.28
C ALA A 49 -0.87 5.64 -20.18
N ALA A 50 -0.97 6.07 -21.45
CA ALA A 50 0.11 5.96 -22.43
C ALA A 50 1.42 6.64 -21.98
N ALA A 51 1.32 7.77 -21.30
CA ALA A 51 2.49 8.46 -20.74
C ALA A 51 3.20 7.63 -19.65
N LEU A 52 2.45 6.91 -18.83
CA LEU A 52 3.02 6.01 -17.81
C LEU A 52 3.63 4.75 -18.46
N LYS A 53 2.98 4.18 -19.48
CA LYS A 53 3.56 3.08 -20.27
C LYS A 53 4.89 3.46 -20.93
N ALA A 54 5.00 4.71 -21.42
CA ALA A 54 6.26 5.22 -21.95
C ALA A 54 7.35 5.35 -20.86
N ARG A 55 6.96 5.73 -19.63
CA ARG A 55 7.88 5.72 -18.47
C ARG A 55 8.32 4.30 -18.11
N ASP A 56 7.40 3.34 -18.11
CA ASP A 56 7.74 1.93 -17.83
C ASP A 56 8.80 1.43 -18.82
N ALA A 57 8.60 1.67 -20.11
CA ALA A 57 9.58 1.29 -21.15
C ALA A 57 10.94 1.99 -20.94
N ALA A 58 10.95 3.26 -20.53
CA ALA A 58 12.17 3.98 -20.22
C ALA A 58 12.91 3.41 -18.99
N ARG A 59 12.18 2.97 -17.94
CA ARG A 59 12.76 2.34 -16.76
C ARG A 59 13.22 0.90 -17.01
N GLU A 60 12.51 0.15 -17.84
CA GLU A 60 12.95 -1.18 -18.28
C GLU A 60 14.25 -1.11 -19.11
N ALA A 61 14.43 -0.04 -19.90
CA ALA A 61 15.66 0.19 -20.66
C ALA A 61 16.85 0.64 -19.78
N ASP A 62 16.59 1.13 -18.57
CA ASP A 62 17.59 1.63 -17.62
C ASP A 62 17.30 1.11 -16.19
N PRO A 63 17.54 -0.20 -15.93
CA PRO A 63 17.18 -0.82 -14.65
C PRO A 63 17.98 -0.29 -13.46
N ASP A 64 19.07 0.42 -13.69
CA ASP A 64 19.94 0.99 -12.66
C ASP A 64 19.71 2.49 -12.43
N TRP A 65 18.63 3.06 -12.97
CA TRP A 65 18.31 4.48 -12.85
C TRP A 65 18.33 5.00 -11.40
N TYR A 66 17.90 4.17 -10.44
CA TYR A 66 17.82 4.51 -9.02
C TYR A 66 19.16 4.41 -8.27
N LYS A 67 20.22 3.92 -8.93
CA LYS A 67 21.57 3.78 -8.37
C LYS A 67 22.50 4.93 -8.77
N ARG A 68 22.02 5.85 -9.61
CA ARG A 68 22.81 6.97 -10.12
C ARG A 68 23.07 8.00 -9.01
N ASN A 69 24.15 8.75 -9.16
CA ASN A 69 24.57 9.78 -8.21
C ASN A 69 23.89 11.14 -8.44
N ASP A 70 22.97 11.22 -9.40
CA ASP A 70 22.20 12.42 -9.74
C ASP A 70 20.80 12.43 -9.10
N LEU A 71 20.44 11.42 -8.30
CA LEU A 71 19.19 11.41 -7.55
C LEU A 71 19.28 12.23 -6.26
N LEU A 72 18.45 13.26 -6.18
CA LEU A 72 18.26 14.07 -4.98
C LEU A 72 16.80 14.03 -4.56
N GLY A 73 16.56 13.46 -3.38
CA GLY A 73 15.24 13.30 -2.80
C GLY A 73 14.82 14.44 -1.87
N MET A 74 13.56 14.83 -1.94
CA MET A 74 12.90 15.69 -0.96
C MET A 74 11.66 14.98 -0.42
N MET A 75 11.51 14.97 0.90
CA MET A 75 10.33 14.45 1.59
C MET A 75 9.55 15.63 2.17
N LEU A 76 8.22 15.67 1.96
CA LEU A 76 7.39 16.75 2.49
C LEU A 76 5.97 16.31 2.82
N TYR A 77 5.36 17.03 3.77
CA TYR A 77 3.93 17.02 3.97
C TYR A 77 3.28 18.08 3.06
N VAL A 78 2.30 17.66 2.26
CA VAL A 78 1.59 18.54 1.31
C VAL A 78 1.05 19.79 1.99
N HIS A 79 0.39 19.63 3.16
CA HIS A 79 -0.20 20.75 3.91
C HIS A 79 0.85 21.76 4.41
N ASN A 80 2.02 21.29 4.86
CA ASN A 80 3.05 22.16 5.42
C ASN A 80 3.83 22.90 4.33
N PHE A 81 4.03 22.28 3.17
CA PHE A 81 4.83 22.86 2.10
C PHE A 81 4.01 23.74 1.16
N GLY A 82 2.88 23.23 0.67
CA GLY A 82 2.05 23.92 -0.33
C GLY A 82 0.60 24.13 0.10
N GLY A 83 0.20 23.72 1.31
CA GLY A 83 -1.19 23.71 1.77
C GLY A 83 -2.05 22.63 1.09
N THR A 84 -1.98 22.53 -0.25
CA THR A 84 -2.75 21.62 -1.09
C THR A 84 -1.85 21.01 -2.17
N LEU A 85 -2.35 19.98 -2.86
CA LEU A 85 -1.66 19.37 -4.01
C LEU A 85 -1.37 20.39 -5.12
N ARG A 86 -2.33 21.29 -5.40
CA ARG A 86 -2.14 22.38 -6.36
C ARG A 86 -1.07 23.37 -5.89
N GLY A 87 -1.02 23.65 -4.60
CA GLY A 87 0.01 24.51 -4.02
C GLY A 87 1.40 23.89 -4.15
N VAL A 88 1.56 22.59 -3.89
CA VAL A 88 2.83 21.88 -4.19
C VAL A 88 3.16 22.00 -5.68
N GLY A 89 2.17 21.82 -6.55
CA GLY A 89 2.31 22.03 -8.00
C GLY A 89 2.86 23.41 -8.38
N SER A 90 2.42 24.47 -7.68
CA SER A 90 2.90 25.84 -7.90
C SER A 90 4.35 26.08 -7.46
N HIS A 91 4.93 25.18 -6.67
CA HIS A 91 6.30 25.24 -6.17
C HIS A 91 7.27 24.31 -6.89
N LEU A 92 6.83 23.60 -7.95
CA LEU A 92 7.70 22.66 -8.66
C LEU A 92 8.92 23.34 -9.30
N ASP A 93 8.84 24.61 -9.68
CA ASP A 93 9.99 25.38 -10.17
C ASP A 93 11.08 25.52 -9.09
N TYR A 94 10.68 25.82 -7.85
CA TYR A 94 11.59 25.88 -6.71
C TYR A 94 12.19 24.51 -6.37
N ILE A 95 11.37 23.45 -6.40
CA ILE A 95 11.84 22.07 -6.18
C ILE A 95 12.90 21.70 -7.23
N GLN A 96 12.67 22.07 -8.49
CA GLN A 96 13.61 21.84 -9.59
C GLN A 96 14.89 22.68 -9.45
N GLU A 97 14.78 23.95 -9.01
CA GLU A 97 15.94 24.82 -8.72
C GLU A 97 16.84 24.24 -7.61
N CYS A 98 16.24 23.56 -6.62
CA CYS A 98 16.98 22.83 -5.59
C CYS A 98 17.70 21.57 -6.11
N GLY A 99 17.52 21.21 -7.38
CA GLY A 99 18.08 20.00 -7.99
C GLY A 99 17.33 18.72 -7.64
N VAL A 100 16.15 18.82 -7.02
CA VAL A 100 15.36 17.66 -6.61
C VAL A 100 14.70 17.01 -7.82
N ASN A 101 14.87 15.69 -7.94
CA ASN A 101 14.27 14.86 -8.99
C ASN A 101 13.57 13.60 -8.44
N TYR A 102 13.41 13.55 -7.11
CA TYR A 102 12.62 12.55 -6.40
C TYR A 102 11.84 13.24 -5.29
N LEU A 103 10.51 13.15 -5.32
CA LEU A 103 9.63 13.80 -4.37
C LEU A 103 8.80 12.77 -3.62
N HIS A 104 9.08 12.57 -2.33
CA HIS A 104 8.28 11.76 -1.44
C HIS A 104 7.22 12.62 -0.75
N LEU A 105 5.97 12.38 -1.12
CA LEU A 105 4.81 12.97 -0.47
C LEU A 105 4.40 12.08 0.71
N MET A 106 4.48 12.63 1.91
CA MET A 106 3.99 11.99 3.14
C MET A 106 2.48 11.65 3.00
N PRO A 107 1.93 10.73 3.83
CA PRO A 107 0.58 10.21 3.65
C PRO A 107 -0.48 11.29 3.42
N LEU A 108 -1.18 11.17 2.28
CA LEU A 108 -2.14 12.15 1.77
C LEU A 108 -3.50 11.53 1.43
N LEU A 109 -3.61 10.21 1.59
CA LEU A 109 -4.86 9.46 1.41
C LEU A 109 -5.79 9.70 2.60
N ALA A 110 -7.08 9.50 2.40
CA ALA A 110 -8.11 9.79 3.38
C ALA A 110 -7.83 9.08 4.71
N SER A 111 -7.85 9.83 5.82
CA SER A 111 -7.60 9.31 7.17
C SER A 111 -8.45 10.07 8.21
N PRO A 112 -8.77 9.46 9.36
CA PRO A 112 -9.61 10.10 10.39
C PRO A 112 -9.02 11.41 10.90
N ARG A 113 -9.88 12.41 11.12
CA ARG A 113 -9.42 13.67 11.71
C ARG A 113 -8.96 13.46 13.16
N GLY A 114 -7.75 13.93 13.48
CA GLY A 114 -7.18 13.93 14.83
C GLY A 114 -6.64 12.59 15.33
N LYS A 115 -7.00 11.46 14.70
CA LYS A 115 -6.53 10.10 15.03
C LYS A 115 -5.99 9.40 13.78
N SER A 116 -5.03 10.03 13.12
CA SER A 116 -4.50 9.53 11.84
C SER A 116 -3.07 9.02 11.92
N ASP A 117 -2.35 9.22 13.04
CA ASP A 117 -0.91 8.99 13.11
C ASP A 117 -0.17 9.68 11.95
N GLY A 118 -0.43 10.98 11.73
CA GLY A 118 0.15 11.71 10.59
C GLY A 118 -0.34 11.27 9.21
N GLY A 119 -1.44 10.52 9.12
CA GLY A 119 -2.03 10.01 7.89
C GLY A 119 -1.79 8.52 7.64
N TYR A 120 -1.07 7.82 8.53
CA TYR A 120 -0.82 6.38 8.43
C TYR A 120 -2.05 5.52 8.77
N ALA A 121 -3.09 6.05 9.43
CA ALA A 121 -4.37 5.35 9.59
C ALA A 121 -5.29 5.58 8.38
N VAL A 122 -5.07 4.84 7.29
CA VAL A 122 -5.81 5.03 6.01
C VAL A 122 -7.26 4.53 6.12
N ALA A 123 -8.22 5.42 5.87
CA ALA A 123 -9.65 5.13 5.82
C ALA A 123 -10.16 4.81 4.40
N ASP A 124 -9.48 5.32 3.36
CA ASP A 124 -9.74 4.96 1.97
C ASP A 124 -8.47 5.16 1.12
N PHE A 125 -8.00 4.08 0.48
CA PHE A 125 -6.80 4.09 -0.37
C PHE A 125 -7.01 4.81 -1.72
N ARG A 126 -8.25 5.13 -2.09
CA ARG A 126 -8.61 5.71 -3.40
C ARG A 126 -9.11 7.15 -3.31
N THR A 127 -9.05 7.74 -2.13
CA THR A 127 -9.51 9.11 -1.88
C THR A 127 -8.38 9.91 -1.25
N ILE A 128 -8.16 11.13 -1.76
CA ILE A 128 -7.25 12.11 -1.15
C ILE A 128 -7.95 12.77 0.04
N GLN A 129 -7.19 13.15 1.08
CA GLN A 129 -7.72 13.98 2.15
C GLN A 129 -8.41 15.23 1.57
N PRO A 130 -9.69 15.50 1.87
CA PRO A 130 -10.45 16.56 1.22
C PRO A 130 -9.79 17.95 1.33
N GLU A 131 -9.09 18.22 2.42
CA GLU A 131 -8.34 19.47 2.63
C GLU A 131 -7.09 19.61 1.73
N LEU A 132 -6.54 18.51 1.20
CA LEU A 132 -5.36 18.51 0.33
C LEU A 132 -5.73 18.62 -1.16
N GLY A 133 -6.93 18.19 -1.55
CA GLY A 133 -7.43 18.21 -2.93
C GLY A 133 -8.16 16.92 -3.31
N THR A 134 -8.19 16.63 -4.61
CA THR A 134 -8.82 15.43 -5.18
C THR A 134 -7.80 14.48 -5.79
N MET A 135 -8.24 13.27 -6.18
CA MET A 135 -7.39 12.36 -6.94
C MET A 135 -7.01 12.92 -8.32
N GLU A 136 -7.85 13.78 -8.91
CA GLU A 136 -7.52 14.51 -10.14
C GLU A 136 -6.39 15.51 -9.90
N ASP A 137 -6.42 16.23 -8.77
CA ASP A 137 -5.32 17.13 -8.39
C ASP A 137 -4.01 16.35 -8.16
N PHE A 138 -4.11 15.14 -7.60
CA PHE A 138 -2.96 14.26 -7.42
C PHE A 138 -2.39 13.81 -8.78
N ASN A 139 -3.24 13.33 -9.69
CA ASN A 139 -2.84 12.95 -11.05
C ASN A 139 -2.23 14.13 -11.84
N ALA A 140 -2.77 15.34 -11.66
CA ALA A 140 -2.22 16.54 -12.27
C ALA A 140 -0.83 16.89 -11.69
N LEU A 141 -0.64 16.74 -10.37
CA LEU A 141 0.65 16.95 -9.72
C LEU A 141 1.69 15.93 -10.19
N THR A 142 1.36 14.63 -10.23
CA THR A 142 2.30 13.60 -10.70
C THR A 142 2.69 13.83 -12.15
N SER A 143 1.74 14.19 -13.01
CA SER A 143 2.00 14.55 -14.41
C SER A 143 2.93 15.76 -14.53
N ALA A 144 2.73 16.80 -13.72
CA ALA A 144 3.60 17.99 -13.71
C ALA A 144 5.01 17.68 -13.18
N CYS A 145 5.13 16.84 -12.15
CA CYS A 145 6.42 16.31 -11.67
C CYS A 145 7.16 15.59 -12.80
N HIS A 146 6.47 14.68 -13.52
CA HIS A 146 7.06 13.92 -14.61
C HIS A 146 7.57 14.80 -15.76
N GLN A 147 6.83 15.85 -16.12
CA GLN A 147 7.25 16.85 -17.13
C GLN A 147 8.54 17.57 -16.74
N LYS A 148 8.83 17.66 -15.43
CA LYS A 148 10.06 18.26 -14.87
C LYS A 148 11.14 17.25 -14.53
N GLY A 149 10.95 15.97 -14.88
CA GLY A 149 11.90 14.90 -14.57
C GLY A 149 11.92 14.49 -13.10
N ILE A 150 10.88 14.83 -12.33
CA ILE A 150 10.75 14.49 -10.90
C ILE A 150 9.96 13.19 -10.78
N SER A 151 10.52 12.19 -10.10
CA SER A 151 9.82 10.94 -9.76
C SER A 151 9.02 11.13 -8.47
N VAL A 152 7.81 10.60 -8.41
CA VAL A 152 6.93 10.74 -7.24
C VAL A 152 6.95 9.47 -6.40
N CYS A 153 7.16 9.63 -5.11
CA CYS A 153 7.06 8.58 -4.11
C CYS A 153 5.89 8.78 -3.17
N LEU A 154 5.17 7.70 -2.88
CA LEU A 154 4.03 7.68 -1.97
C LEU A 154 4.16 6.52 -0.96
N ASP A 155 3.72 6.76 0.26
CA ASP A 155 3.49 5.70 1.25
C ASP A 155 2.34 4.78 0.83
N PHE A 156 2.58 3.47 0.90
CA PHE A 156 1.53 2.46 0.82
C PHE A 156 1.45 1.69 2.14
N VAL A 157 0.43 2.03 2.93
CA VAL A 157 0.18 1.41 4.24
C VAL A 157 -0.44 0.05 4.05
N MET A 158 0.42 -0.96 3.96
CA MET A 158 0.03 -2.31 3.59
C MET A 158 -0.43 -3.12 4.81
N ASN A 159 0.13 -2.87 6.00
CA ASN A 159 -0.13 -3.71 7.18
C ASN A 159 -1.51 -3.52 7.82
N HIS A 160 -2.07 -2.31 7.78
CA HIS A 160 -3.25 -1.96 8.57
C HIS A 160 -4.11 -0.91 7.87
N THR A 161 -5.37 -0.81 8.30
CA THR A 161 -6.26 0.29 7.92
C THR A 161 -6.73 1.03 9.16
N SER A 162 -7.30 2.22 8.97
CA SER A 162 -8.08 2.87 10.01
C SER A 162 -9.26 2.01 10.48
N GLU A 163 -9.66 2.15 11.74
CA GLU A 163 -10.93 1.65 12.26
C GLU A 163 -12.17 2.22 11.52
N GLU A 164 -12.01 3.35 10.81
CA GLU A 164 -13.05 3.98 9.99
C GLU A 164 -13.05 3.47 8.53
N HIS A 165 -12.09 2.64 8.14
CA HIS A 165 -12.05 2.03 6.81
C HIS A 165 -13.34 1.22 6.55
N ALA A 166 -13.80 1.18 5.29
CA ALA A 166 -15.04 0.49 4.94
C ALA A 166 -15.04 -0.98 5.41
N TRP A 167 -13.90 -1.67 5.29
CA TRP A 167 -13.77 -3.04 5.80
C TRP A 167 -13.85 -3.13 7.32
N ALA A 168 -13.20 -2.22 8.05
CA ALA A 168 -13.22 -2.19 9.50
C ALA A 168 -14.64 -1.91 10.03
N ARG A 169 -15.38 -0.99 9.41
CA ARG A 169 -16.78 -0.70 9.75
C ARG A 169 -17.69 -1.93 9.57
N ARG A 170 -17.52 -2.67 8.47
CA ARG A 170 -18.28 -3.91 8.19
C ARG A 170 -17.89 -5.04 9.13
N ALA A 171 -16.61 -5.18 9.44
CA ALA A 171 -16.10 -6.14 10.42
C ALA A 171 -16.67 -5.87 11.82
N ARG A 172 -16.67 -4.60 12.24
CA ARG A 172 -17.27 -4.13 13.50
C ARG A 172 -18.78 -4.37 13.54
N ALA A 173 -19.47 -4.24 12.40
CA ALA A 173 -20.90 -4.56 12.27
C ALA A 173 -21.22 -6.08 12.35
N GLY A 174 -20.20 -6.95 12.44
CA GLY A 174 -20.39 -8.39 12.61
C GLY A 174 -20.34 -9.19 11.31
N GLU A 175 -20.00 -8.57 10.17
CA GLU A 175 -19.91 -9.28 8.89
C GLU A 175 -18.66 -10.19 8.88
N LYS A 176 -18.87 -11.51 8.93
CA LYS A 176 -17.80 -12.52 9.05
C LYS A 176 -16.70 -12.37 8.01
N GLU A 177 -17.07 -12.18 6.75
CA GLU A 177 -16.12 -11.99 5.64
C GLU A 177 -15.16 -10.83 5.90
N TYR A 178 -15.63 -9.75 6.52
CA TYR A 178 -14.82 -8.58 6.85
C TYR A 178 -14.05 -8.76 8.15
N GLN A 179 -14.61 -9.45 9.14
CA GLN A 179 -13.84 -9.84 10.34
C GLN A 179 -12.63 -10.70 9.97
N ASP A 180 -12.75 -11.58 8.98
CA ASP A 180 -11.65 -12.43 8.49
C ASP A 180 -10.55 -11.65 7.73
N ARG A 181 -10.79 -10.37 7.42
CA ARG A 181 -9.76 -9.47 6.87
C ARG A 181 -8.88 -8.86 7.96
N TYR A 182 -9.22 -9.08 9.24
CA TYR A 182 -8.47 -8.62 10.41
C TYR A 182 -8.27 -9.80 11.38
N PHE A 183 -7.66 -9.54 12.54
CA PHE A 183 -7.49 -10.53 13.60
C PHE A 183 -8.45 -10.24 14.76
N PHE A 184 -9.67 -10.78 14.67
CA PHE A 184 -10.69 -10.69 15.71
C PHE A 184 -10.68 -11.92 16.64
N PHE A 185 -10.85 -11.71 17.94
CA PHE A 185 -10.94 -12.76 18.95
C PHE A 185 -12.11 -12.51 19.91
N ASP A 186 -12.77 -13.58 20.35
CA ASP A 186 -13.91 -13.52 21.28
C ASP A 186 -13.50 -13.22 22.72
N ASP A 187 -12.27 -13.59 23.09
CA ASP A 187 -11.69 -13.39 24.41
C ASP A 187 -10.19 -13.08 24.31
N ASP A 188 -9.53 -12.96 25.46
CA ASP A 188 -8.12 -12.62 25.58
C ASP A 188 -7.17 -13.85 25.54
N THR A 189 -7.68 -15.07 25.37
CA THR A 189 -6.86 -16.30 25.43
C THR A 189 -5.77 -16.31 24.37
N ILE A 190 -6.12 -16.04 23.10
CA ILE A 190 -5.17 -15.96 21.99
C ILE A 190 -4.39 -14.63 22.00
N PRO A 191 -5.03 -13.46 22.20
CA PRO A 191 -4.31 -12.20 22.42
C PRO A 191 -3.18 -12.30 23.45
N ASN A 192 -3.43 -12.87 24.63
CA ASN A 192 -2.44 -13.03 25.69
C ASN A 192 -1.28 -13.95 25.28
N GLN A 193 -1.49 -14.90 24.36
CA GLN A 193 -0.40 -15.72 23.81
C GLN A 193 0.47 -14.94 22.83
N TYR A 194 -0.12 -14.07 21.99
CA TYR A 194 0.64 -13.17 21.13
C TYR A 194 1.47 -12.18 21.95
N GLU A 195 0.90 -11.59 23.01
CA GLU A 195 1.59 -10.61 23.87
C GLU A 195 2.84 -11.17 24.57
N GLN A 196 2.94 -12.50 24.74
CA GLN A 196 4.14 -13.13 25.32
C GLN A 196 5.38 -13.00 24.42
N THR A 197 5.19 -12.90 23.10
CA THR A 197 6.29 -12.92 22.12
C THR A 197 6.32 -11.68 21.22
N CYS A 198 5.21 -10.98 21.05
CA CYS A 198 5.09 -9.81 20.18
C CYS A 198 5.56 -8.53 20.91
N PRO A 199 6.65 -7.88 20.47
CA PRO A 199 7.10 -6.63 21.05
C PRO A 199 6.17 -5.46 20.72
N GLN A 200 5.85 -4.64 21.73
CA GLN A 200 5.04 -3.44 21.58
C GLN A 200 5.79 -2.35 20.80
N VAL A 201 5.13 -1.73 19.83
CA VAL A 201 5.70 -0.62 19.05
C VAL A 201 5.60 0.70 19.82
N PHE A 202 4.47 0.93 20.48
CA PHE A 202 4.15 2.19 21.14
C PHE A 202 3.75 2.00 22.62
N PRO A 203 4.61 1.41 23.46
CA PRO A 203 4.25 1.02 24.83
C PRO A 203 3.74 2.18 25.70
N THR A 204 4.15 3.41 25.40
CA THR A 204 3.75 4.61 26.16
C THR A 204 2.42 5.19 25.68
N THR A 205 2.11 5.13 24.39
CA THR A 205 0.96 5.82 23.78
C THR A 205 -0.16 4.89 23.33
N ALA A 206 0.16 3.62 23.04
CA ALA A 206 -0.75 2.55 22.69
C ALA A 206 -0.20 1.22 23.23
N PRO A 207 -0.38 0.93 24.54
CA PRO A 207 0.17 -0.27 25.15
C PRO A 207 -0.50 -1.53 24.63
N GLY A 208 0.30 -2.58 24.45
CA GLY A 208 -0.12 -3.87 23.90
C GLY A 208 -0.19 -3.88 22.37
N ASN A 209 -0.80 -4.93 21.84
CA ASN A 209 -0.99 -5.20 20.42
C ASN A 209 -2.46 -5.50 20.08
N PHE A 210 -3.38 -5.37 21.05
CA PHE A 210 -4.80 -5.64 20.88
C PHE A 210 -5.67 -4.59 21.56
N THR A 211 -6.80 -4.30 20.93
CA THR A 211 -7.81 -3.37 21.43
C THR A 211 -9.14 -4.09 21.65
N TRP A 212 -9.73 -3.95 22.84
CA TRP A 212 -11.09 -4.41 23.12
C TRP A 212 -12.13 -3.46 22.53
N LEU A 213 -13.06 -4.02 21.76
CA LEU A 213 -14.17 -3.30 21.14
C LEU A 213 -15.46 -3.60 21.92
N PRO A 214 -15.97 -2.65 22.74
CA PRO A 214 -17.11 -2.90 23.62
C PRO A 214 -18.43 -3.07 22.86
N ASP A 215 -18.54 -2.48 21.68
CA ASP A 215 -19.71 -2.52 20.80
C ASP A 215 -19.91 -3.89 20.14
N CYS A 216 -18.84 -4.55 19.69
CA CYS A 216 -18.92 -5.90 19.12
C CYS A 216 -18.45 -7.02 20.07
N ARG A 217 -18.02 -6.68 21.28
CA ARG A 217 -17.54 -7.59 22.34
C ARG A 217 -16.44 -8.54 21.84
N LYS A 218 -15.45 -7.98 21.16
CA LYS A 218 -14.30 -8.72 20.62
C LYS A 218 -13.01 -7.93 20.82
N MET A 219 -11.89 -8.64 20.83
CA MET A 219 -10.55 -8.06 20.69
C MET A 219 -10.19 -7.97 19.21
N VAL A 220 -9.50 -6.92 18.79
CA VAL A 220 -8.91 -6.79 17.45
C VAL A 220 -7.41 -6.48 17.57
N MET A 221 -6.58 -7.06 16.71
CA MET A 221 -5.15 -6.75 16.68
C MET A 221 -4.89 -5.32 16.18
N THR A 222 -4.13 -4.57 16.96
CA THR A 222 -3.72 -3.18 16.75
C THR A 222 -2.27 -3.01 17.18
N THR A 223 -1.34 -3.45 16.33
CA THR A 223 0.12 -3.44 16.58
C THR A 223 0.65 -2.01 16.83
N PHE A 224 -0.04 -1.01 16.28
CA PHE A 224 0.28 0.41 16.38
C PHE A 224 -0.71 1.11 17.30
N TYR A 225 -1.47 2.10 16.83
CA TYR A 225 -2.53 2.73 17.63
C TYR A 225 -3.83 1.91 17.62
N PRO A 226 -4.72 2.06 18.62
CA PRO A 226 -6.02 1.37 18.68
C PRO A 226 -6.93 1.59 17.46
N TYR A 227 -6.71 2.69 16.72
CA TYR A 227 -7.42 3.04 15.50
C TYR A 227 -6.75 2.52 14.22
N GLN A 228 -5.66 1.75 14.31
CA GLN A 228 -4.95 1.10 13.19
C GLN A 228 -5.09 -0.42 13.34
N TRP A 229 -5.99 -1.02 12.56
CA TRP A 229 -6.32 -2.44 12.66
C TRP A 229 -5.50 -3.25 11.66
N ASP A 230 -4.76 -4.23 12.16
CA ASP A 230 -3.89 -5.09 11.36
C ASP A 230 -4.70 -5.97 10.39
N LEU A 231 -4.34 -5.91 9.12
CA LEU A 231 -4.91 -6.72 8.06
C LEU A 231 -4.38 -8.15 8.11
N ASN A 232 -5.26 -9.11 7.90
CA ASN A 232 -4.95 -10.53 7.89
C ASN A 232 -4.50 -11.01 6.50
N TYR A 233 -3.19 -10.97 6.25
CA TYR A 233 -2.62 -11.41 4.97
C TYR A 233 -2.63 -12.91 4.72
N ALA A 234 -3.01 -13.74 5.70
CA ALA A 234 -3.31 -15.16 5.45
C ALA A 234 -4.61 -15.34 4.64
N ASN A 235 -5.44 -14.31 4.56
CA ASN A 235 -6.61 -14.27 3.71
C ASN A 235 -6.23 -13.78 2.28
N PRO A 236 -6.36 -14.61 1.22
CA PRO A 236 -5.99 -14.22 -0.14
C PRO A 236 -6.80 -13.03 -0.68
N VAL A 237 -8.01 -12.77 -0.15
CA VAL A 237 -8.81 -11.60 -0.51
C VAL A 237 -8.09 -10.31 -0.10
N VAL A 238 -7.48 -10.29 1.08
CA VAL A 238 -6.71 -9.13 1.58
C VAL A 238 -5.53 -8.85 0.66
N PHE A 239 -4.77 -9.88 0.29
CA PHE A 239 -3.63 -9.72 -0.62
C PHE A 239 -4.06 -9.15 -1.98
N ASN A 240 -5.07 -9.74 -2.62
CA ASN A 240 -5.53 -9.30 -3.94
C ASN A 240 -6.09 -7.88 -3.93
N GLU A 241 -6.90 -7.53 -2.94
CA GLU A 241 -7.47 -6.19 -2.80
C GLU A 241 -6.38 -5.13 -2.55
N MET A 242 -5.39 -5.46 -1.71
CA MET A 242 -4.27 -4.55 -1.44
C MET A 242 -3.35 -4.41 -2.65
N ALA A 243 -3.08 -5.49 -3.39
CA ALA A 243 -2.43 -5.40 -4.70
C ALA A 243 -3.23 -4.50 -5.67
N GLY A 244 -4.56 -4.56 -5.62
CA GLY A 244 -5.44 -3.70 -6.41
C GLY A 244 -5.35 -2.22 -6.03
N ASN A 245 -5.31 -1.91 -4.73
CA ASN A 245 -5.14 -0.53 -4.26
C ASN A 245 -3.76 0.02 -4.64
N LEU A 246 -2.71 -0.81 -4.57
CA LEU A 246 -1.38 -0.45 -5.05
C LEU A 246 -1.40 -0.15 -6.56
N LEU A 247 -1.95 -1.06 -7.38
CA LEU A 247 -2.05 -0.90 -8.83
C LEU A 247 -2.86 0.34 -9.22
N TYR A 248 -3.92 0.64 -8.48
CA TYR A 248 -4.68 1.88 -8.63
C TYR A 248 -3.81 3.12 -8.44
N LEU A 249 -3.02 3.17 -7.35
CA LEU A 249 -2.17 4.32 -7.02
C LEU A 249 -1.02 4.50 -8.02
N VAL A 250 -0.37 3.42 -8.48
CA VAL A 250 0.69 3.53 -9.51
C VAL A 250 0.13 3.93 -10.87
N ASN A 251 -1.15 3.64 -11.16
CA ASN A 251 -1.85 4.18 -12.33
C ASN A 251 -2.20 5.67 -12.18
N GLN A 252 -2.05 6.27 -10.99
CA GLN A 252 -2.10 7.72 -10.81
C GLN A 252 -0.73 8.40 -11.02
N GLY A 253 0.33 7.65 -11.37
CA GLY A 253 1.64 8.18 -11.69
C GLY A 253 2.66 8.12 -10.55
N VAL A 254 2.43 7.31 -9.52
CA VAL A 254 3.43 7.00 -8.49
C VAL A 254 4.56 6.17 -9.12
N ASP A 255 5.80 6.60 -8.98
CA ASP A 255 7.00 5.91 -9.51
C ASP A 255 7.65 5.00 -8.48
N VAL A 256 7.64 5.40 -7.20
CA VAL A 256 8.24 4.66 -6.10
C VAL A 256 7.24 4.54 -4.96
N VAL A 257 7.18 3.36 -4.36
CA VAL A 257 6.23 3.07 -3.28
C VAL A 257 7.00 2.75 -2.02
N ARG A 258 6.83 3.57 -0.98
CA ARG A 258 7.31 3.26 0.36
C ARG A 258 6.32 2.29 1.00
N LEU A 259 6.68 1.01 1.01
CA LEU A 259 5.88 -0.01 1.71
C LEU A 259 6.02 0.19 3.22
N ASP A 260 4.94 0.69 3.85
CA ASP A 260 4.93 0.95 5.29
C ASP A 260 4.65 -0.32 6.11
N ALA A 261 5.26 -0.40 7.28
CA ALA A 261 5.08 -1.48 8.26
C ALA A 261 5.25 -2.91 7.71
N VAL A 262 6.07 -3.09 6.65
CA VAL A 262 6.33 -4.39 6.00
C VAL A 262 6.64 -5.53 6.97
N PRO A 263 7.54 -5.35 7.98
CA PRO A 263 7.90 -6.45 8.87
C PRO A 263 6.71 -7.12 9.58
N TYR A 264 5.61 -6.41 9.77
CA TYR A 264 4.49 -6.80 10.61
C TYR A 264 3.39 -7.56 9.87
N ILE A 265 3.42 -7.64 8.54
CA ILE A 265 2.31 -8.08 7.70
C ILE A 265 1.78 -9.49 8.02
N TRP A 266 2.66 -10.41 8.44
CA TRP A 266 2.28 -11.79 8.76
C TRP A 266 2.33 -12.05 10.26
N LYS A 267 1.32 -12.75 10.79
CA LYS A 267 1.19 -13.06 12.22
C LYS A 267 1.24 -14.57 12.45
N GLN A 268 2.04 -14.99 13.41
CA GLN A 268 2.13 -16.40 13.81
C GLN A 268 2.38 -16.50 15.31
N LEU A 269 1.53 -17.27 16.01
CA LEU A 269 1.66 -17.51 17.45
C LEU A 269 3.05 -18.08 17.79
N GLY A 270 3.58 -17.69 18.95
CA GLY A 270 4.90 -18.11 19.42
C GLY A 270 6.08 -17.43 18.72
N THR A 271 5.84 -16.46 17.84
CA THR A 271 6.87 -15.66 17.16
C THR A 271 6.74 -14.18 17.51
N SER A 272 7.72 -13.37 17.14
CA SER A 272 7.64 -11.90 17.29
C SER A 272 6.67 -11.24 16.30
N CYS A 273 6.10 -12.00 15.35
CA CYS A 273 5.31 -11.48 14.24
C CYS A 273 6.04 -10.37 13.44
N ARG A 274 7.38 -10.42 13.39
CA ARG A 274 8.23 -9.50 12.64
C ARG A 274 9.15 -10.27 11.71
N ASN A 275 9.26 -9.83 10.46
CA ASN A 275 10.17 -10.38 9.45
C ASN A 275 10.01 -11.89 9.22
N LEU A 276 8.78 -12.40 9.33
CA LEU A 276 8.50 -13.80 9.04
C LEU A 276 8.72 -14.09 7.54
N PRO A 277 9.11 -15.30 7.13
CA PRO A 277 9.39 -15.62 5.72
C PRO A 277 8.28 -15.22 4.75
N GLN A 278 7.02 -15.38 5.17
CA GLN A 278 5.83 -15.02 4.37
C GLN A 278 5.78 -13.54 4.02
N VAL A 279 6.33 -12.65 4.85
CA VAL A 279 6.46 -11.21 4.55
C VAL A 279 7.30 -11.02 3.29
N HIS A 280 8.44 -11.71 3.19
CA HIS A 280 9.31 -11.63 2.04
C HIS A 280 8.65 -12.21 0.79
N THR A 281 7.88 -13.30 0.93
CA THR A 281 7.07 -13.85 -0.16
C THR A 281 6.06 -12.83 -0.67
N ILE A 282 5.30 -12.19 0.22
CA ILE A 282 4.30 -11.15 -0.14
C ILE A 282 4.97 -9.99 -0.87
N VAL A 283 6.08 -9.45 -0.34
CA VAL A 283 6.79 -8.32 -0.98
C VAL A 283 7.36 -8.71 -2.35
N ARG A 284 7.87 -9.94 -2.50
CA ARG A 284 8.35 -10.47 -3.78
C ARG A 284 7.22 -10.58 -4.81
N MET A 285 6.06 -11.07 -4.41
CA MET A 285 4.88 -11.11 -5.27
C MET A 285 4.42 -9.69 -5.67
N ILE A 286 4.36 -8.75 -4.73
CA ILE A 286 4.01 -7.34 -5.01
C ILE A 286 4.98 -6.73 -6.03
N ARG A 287 6.29 -6.94 -5.87
CA ARG A 287 7.28 -6.48 -6.85
C ARG A 287 6.99 -7.05 -8.24
N MET A 288 6.79 -8.36 -8.35
CA MET A 288 6.51 -9.00 -9.65
C MET A 288 5.20 -8.49 -10.28
N ILE A 289 4.16 -8.26 -9.47
CA ILE A 289 2.89 -7.67 -9.93
C ILE A 289 3.14 -6.29 -10.56
N CYS A 290 3.95 -5.43 -9.92
CA CYS A 290 4.31 -4.13 -10.48
C CYS A 290 5.25 -4.22 -11.70
N GLU A 291 6.06 -5.26 -11.82
CA GLU A 291 6.88 -5.51 -13.02
C GLU A 291 6.04 -6.04 -14.20
N ILE A 292 4.87 -6.62 -13.93
CA ILE A 292 3.93 -7.12 -14.94
C ILE A 292 3.08 -6.00 -15.54
N VAL A 293 2.50 -5.15 -14.69
CA VAL A 293 1.50 -4.12 -15.04
C VAL A 293 2.17 -2.83 -15.48
#